data_AF-A0A917FTU6-F1
#
_entry.id   AF-A0A917FTU6-F1
#
_cell.length_a   1.000
_cell.length_b   1.000
_cell.length_c   1.000
_cell.angle_alpha   90.00
_cell.angle_beta   90.00
_cell.angle_gamma   90.00
#
_symmetry.space_group_name_H-M   'P 1'
#
loop_
_entity.id
_entity.type
_entity.pdbx_description
1 polymer ?
#
loop_
_entity_poly.entity_id
_entity_poly.type
_entity_poly.pdbx_seq_one_letter_code
_entity_poly.pdbx_strand_id
1 'polypeptide(L)'
;MKARFSRLSVIILFMILLLITGCESPADPAAERGNPGAVDRIAPPGQFPLSSKTIGLSVFVTPPPEVEDLNTNSFTAYVEEKLNIDFKFIMASPAAKKERKQLLFAAGDYPAVLFSGELTPDEQIKYSMQGMLRPLNDLIDEYGDNIKKIFEENPGLRKIITAPDGNIYSLPSINECFHCMYSQKLWINTTWLNKLGLDMPRTTEELYSVLKAFKTEDPNGNGKRDEIPLTGAADSWRTKITGFLMSAFIYHTDDNYFYIEDGTVAMAAIQPEWREGLAYIRKLYREGLIDPAAFTQTIDGLIQLAGNEDEGVIGSAAMGHIRMAFTGSNEERNTEYATVPPLIGPNGYQAAGYFSTLEFGQFAITDKATETEAAAAIRLADYLYSEEAAILNEYGPENLWWRRGEPGEVDVHGRPAKYKLKPEYWEQRTQNEGWNQMGILYRNRDLRESWAVPEDMYSREGYEHRLYVETEQNYRGKEPEEVLPAHIYMDPDDAFEAARLRVQIHDYIESNMVQFITGTKDLDTEWEAYLDGFKGLKLSRYMAIYQEAYDNYIRSG
;
A
#
# COMPACT_ATOMS: atom_id res chain seq x y z
N MET A 1 40.20 -51.04 -58.90
CA MET A 1 39.70 -51.96 -59.95
C MET A 1 38.65 -52.87 -59.30
N LYS A 2 37.36 -52.72 -59.68
CA LYS A 2 36.22 -53.65 -59.45
C LYS A 2 35.86 -53.92 -57.96
N ALA A 3 34.64 -54.21 -57.53
CA ALA A 3 33.26 -54.25 -58.05
C ALA A 3 32.35 -54.44 -56.79
N ARG A 4 31.23 -53.70 -56.69
CA ARG A 4 29.82 -54.18 -56.73
C ARG A 4 29.36 -55.23 -55.70
N PHE A 5 28.24 -54.89 -55.03
CA PHE A 5 27.01 -55.68 -54.69
C PHE A 5 27.19 -57.06 -54.02
N SER A 6 26.30 -57.65 -53.22
CA SER A 6 25.10 -57.32 -52.43
C SER A 6 24.53 -58.69 -52.01
N ARG A 7 23.72 -58.73 -50.94
CA ARG A 7 22.61 -59.68 -50.68
C ARG A 7 22.87 -61.02 -49.97
N LEU A 8 21.99 -61.19 -48.95
CA LEU A 8 21.21 -62.37 -48.50
C LEU A 8 22.00 -63.62 -48.04
N SER A 9 21.95 -63.99 -46.75
CA SER A 9 20.86 -64.65 -45.98
C SER A 9 20.77 -66.16 -46.22
N VAL A 10 20.35 -66.88 -45.15
CA VAL A 10 20.15 -68.35 -44.94
C VAL A 10 21.33 -68.97 -44.16
N ILE A 11 21.30 -69.10 -42.82
CA ILE A 11 20.48 -69.94 -41.88
C ILE A 11 20.78 -71.44 -42.01
N ILE A 12 20.81 -72.14 -40.85
CA ILE A 12 20.83 -73.60 -40.58
C ILE A 12 22.26 -74.10 -40.22
N LEU A 13 22.58 -74.81 -39.11
CA LEU A 13 21.83 -75.55 -38.10
C LEU A 13 22.63 -75.70 -36.78
N PHE A 14 21.90 -75.62 -35.67
CA PHE A 14 22.09 -76.23 -34.35
C PHE A 14 22.93 -77.53 -34.26
N MET A 15 23.81 -77.60 -33.24
CA MET A 15 24.09 -78.84 -32.50
C MET A 15 24.23 -78.56 -31.00
N ILE A 16 23.53 -79.40 -30.23
CA ILE A 16 23.06 -79.29 -28.84
C ILE A 16 24.09 -79.86 -27.86
N LEU A 17 24.12 -79.33 -26.64
CA LEU A 17 24.27 -79.96 -25.29
C LEU A 17 24.88 -78.88 -24.36
N LEU A 18 24.41 -78.55 -23.15
CA LEU A 18 23.70 -79.27 -22.10
C LEU A 18 23.05 -78.23 -21.16
N LEU A 19 21.85 -78.54 -20.67
CA LEU A 19 21.13 -77.82 -19.62
C LEU A 19 21.75 -78.09 -18.24
N ILE A 20 22.10 -77.05 -17.49
CA ILE A 20 21.87 -76.98 -16.03
C ILE A 20 21.47 -75.53 -15.70
N THR A 21 20.24 -75.36 -15.26
CA THR A 21 19.63 -74.10 -14.81
C THR A 21 19.94 -73.82 -13.34
N GLY A 22 20.22 -72.56 -13.02
CA GLY A 22 20.19 -72.02 -11.65
C GLY A 22 20.46 -70.52 -11.66
N CYS A 23 19.38 -69.73 -11.53
CA CYS A 23 19.29 -68.26 -11.41
C CYS A 23 20.33 -67.68 -10.43
N GLU A 24 20.82 -66.44 -10.51
CA GLU A 24 20.37 -65.23 -11.20
C GLU A 24 21.61 -64.32 -11.32
N SER A 25 21.88 -63.77 -12.51
CA SER A 25 23.02 -62.88 -12.76
C SER A 25 22.62 -61.41 -12.60
N PRO A 26 23.57 -60.56 -12.18
CA PRO A 26 23.45 -59.10 -12.15
C PRO A 26 23.71 -58.47 -13.53
N ALA A 27 23.21 -57.22 -13.66
CA ALA A 27 23.61 -56.09 -14.50
C ALA A 27 24.18 -56.31 -15.91
N ASP A 28 23.58 -55.67 -16.93
CA ASP A 28 24.23 -54.57 -17.69
C ASP A 28 23.23 -53.85 -18.65
N PRO A 29 23.58 -52.76 -19.37
CA PRO A 29 22.86 -51.48 -19.30
C PRO A 29 22.26 -51.01 -20.65
N ALA A 30 21.70 -49.80 -20.61
CA ALA A 30 21.51 -48.83 -21.70
C ALA A 30 20.08 -48.55 -22.19
N ALA A 31 19.92 -47.25 -22.45
CA ALA A 31 19.00 -46.59 -23.38
C ALA A 31 17.60 -46.26 -22.86
N GLU A 32 17.54 -45.03 -22.34
CA GLU A 32 16.44 -44.07 -22.51
C GLU A 32 15.39 -44.50 -23.54
N ARG A 33 14.20 -44.81 -23.04
CA ARG A 33 12.96 -44.55 -23.77
C ARG A 33 12.16 -43.57 -22.95
N GLY A 34 12.30 -42.29 -23.31
CA GLY A 34 11.38 -41.25 -22.86
C GLY A 34 9.95 -41.65 -23.23
N ASN A 35 9.08 -41.64 -22.23
CA ASN A 35 7.65 -41.87 -22.39
C ASN A 35 7.03 -40.63 -23.06
N PRO A 36 6.44 -40.71 -24.27
CA PRO A 36 5.96 -39.54 -25.01
C PRO A 36 4.57 -39.07 -24.53
N GLY A 37 4.35 -39.01 -23.22
CA GLY A 37 3.05 -38.67 -22.63
C GLY A 37 3.09 -38.02 -21.25
N ALA A 38 4.25 -37.58 -20.77
CA ALA A 38 4.30 -36.71 -19.59
C ALA A 38 3.91 -35.30 -20.03
N VAL A 39 2.65 -34.92 -19.79
CA VAL A 39 2.28 -33.50 -19.65
C VAL A 39 3.31 -32.90 -18.69
N ASP A 40 3.91 -31.76 -19.03
CA ASP A 40 4.88 -31.04 -18.19
C ASP A 40 4.19 -30.69 -16.86
N ARG A 41 4.22 -31.61 -15.89
CA ARG A 41 3.58 -31.48 -14.59
C ARG A 41 4.44 -30.57 -13.73
N ILE A 42 3.80 -29.57 -13.15
CA ILE A 42 4.42 -28.74 -12.11
C ILE A 42 4.63 -29.60 -10.86
N ALA A 43 5.73 -29.35 -10.16
CA ALA A 43 6.04 -29.99 -8.90
C ALA A 43 4.93 -29.70 -7.86
N PRO A 44 4.71 -30.60 -6.89
CA PRO A 44 3.73 -30.37 -5.83
C PRO A 44 3.95 -29.06 -5.06
N PRO A 45 2.92 -28.54 -4.36
CA PRO A 45 3.05 -27.37 -3.48
C PRO A 45 4.27 -27.48 -2.55
N GLY A 46 4.97 -26.37 -2.35
CA GLY A 46 6.19 -26.29 -1.53
C GLY A 46 7.48 -26.87 -2.14
N GLN A 47 7.46 -27.46 -3.35
CA GLN A 47 8.66 -28.03 -3.99
C GLN A 47 9.22 -27.15 -5.11
N PHE A 48 10.51 -26.87 -5.07
CA PHE A 48 11.22 -26.07 -6.06
C PHE A 48 12.42 -26.83 -6.64
N PRO A 49 12.77 -26.64 -7.93
CA PRO A 49 12.11 -25.79 -8.93
C PRO A 49 10.71 -26.28 -9.33
N LEU A 50 9.90 -25.42 -9.96
CA LEU A 50 8.52 -25.73 -10.34
C LEU A 50 8.43 -26.86 -11.38
N SER A 51 9.43 -26.97 -12.26
CA SER A 51 9.49 -27.97 -13.32
C SER A 51 10.94 -28.22 -13.74
N SER A 52 11.18 -29.32 -14.45
CA SER A 52 12.50 -29.62 -15.01
C SER A 52 12.85 -28.78 -16.25
N LYS A 53 11.84 -28.29 -16.97
CA LYS A 53 12.01 -27.32 -18.08
C LYS A 53 11.66 -25.94 -17.57
N THR A 54 12.42 -24.93 -18.00
CA THR A 54 12.15 -23.52 -17.67
C THR A 54 10.81 -23.10 -18.26
N ILE A 55 9.96 -22.46 -17.45
CA ILE A 55 8.65 -21.94 -17.85
C ILE A 55 8.81 -20.46 -18.19
N GLY A 56 8.59 -20.10 -19.45
CA GLY A 56 8.53 -18.68 -19.83
C GLY A 56 7.23 -18.05 -19.33
N LEU A 57 7.30 -16.87 -18.72
CA LEU A 57 6.13 -16.18 -18.19
C LEU A 57 6.12 -14.72 -18.65
N SER A 58 5.13 -14.35 -19.46
CA SER A 58 4.91 -12.95 -19.84
C SER A 58 4.21 -12.18 -18.73
N VAL A 59 4.78 -11.06 -18.29
CA VAL A 59 4.31 -10.34 -17.10
C VAL A 59 4.27 -8.83 -17.36
N PHE A 60 3.10 -8.21 -17.20
CA PHE A 60 3.01 -6.76 -17.13
C PHE A 60 3.50 -6.29 -15.77
N VAL A 61 4.40 -5.31 -15.74
CA VAL A 61 4.96 -4.75 -14.50
C VAL A 61 5.07 -3.24 -14.52
N THR A 62 5.02 -2.65 -13.33
CA THR A 62 5.27 -1.22 -13.12
C THR A 62 6.41 -1.06 -12.11
N PRO A 63 7.67 -1.04 -12.57
CA PRO A 63 8.82 -0.89 -11.69
C PRO A 63 8.78 0.49 -11.00
N PRO A 64 9.05 0.55 -9.68
CA PRO A 64 9.35 1.81 -9.00
C PRO A 64 10.55 2.51 -9.64
N PRO A 65 10.60 3.84 -9.67
CA PRO A 65 11.69 4.59 -10.29
C PRO A 65 13.06 4.34 -9.60
N GLU A 66 13.07 3.84 -8.37
CA GLU A 66 14.26 3.47 -7.64
C GLU A 66 14.88 2.15 -8.14
N VAL A 67 14.14 1.32 -8.89
CA VAL A 67 14.66 0.06 -9.43
C VAL A 67 15.35 0.32 -10.78
N GLU A 68 16.64 -0.02 -10.89
CA GLU A 68 17.43 0.24 -12.10
C GLU A 68 16.94 -0.55 -13.33
N ASP A 69 16.95 -1.88 -13.25
CA ASP A 69 16.52 -2.74 -14.35
C ASP A 69 16.12 -4.12 -13.83
N LEU A 70 14.82 -4.44 -13.91
CA LEU A 70 14.30 -5.74 -13.49
C LEU A 70 14.97 -6.94 -14.18
N ASN A 71 15.51 -6.79 -15.40
CA ASN A 71 16.15 -7.91 -16.11
C ASN A 71 17.54 -8.25 -15.57
N THR A 72 18.20 -7.32 -14.87
CA THR A 72 19.51 -7.55 -14.24
C THR A 72 19.44 -7.57 -12.71
N ASN A 73 18.25 -7.40 -12.16
CA ASN A 73 18.00 -7.30 -10.74
C ASN A 73 18.29 -8.62 -10.00
N SER A 74 18.94 -8.51 -8.83
CA SER A 74 19.38 -9.69 -8.07
C SER A 74 18.21 -10.54 -7.56
N PHE A 75 17.11 -9.92 -7.12
CA PHE A 75 15.93 -10.64 -6.69
C PHE A 75 15.19 -11.30 -7.86
N THR A 76 15.13 -10.65 -9.04
CA THR A 76 14.63 -11.30 -10.27
C THR A 76 15.39 -12.59 -10.55
N ALA A 77 16.73 -12.51 -10.64
CA ALA A 77 17.56 -13.67 -10.96
C ALA A 77 17.40 -14.79 -9.92
N TYR A 78 17.30 -14.43 -8.63
CA TYR A 78 17.05 -15.38 -7.55
C TYR A 78 15.69 -16.09 -7.71
N VAL A 79 14.62 -15.36 -8.03
CA VAL A 79 13.29 -15.94 -8.24
C VAL A 79 13.26 -16.83 -9.48
N GLU A 80 13.87 -16.40 -10.59
CA GLU A 80 14.01 -17.18 -11.81
C GLU A 80 14.72 -18.51 -11.56
N GLU A 81 15.85 -18.49 -10.85
CA GLU A 81 16.61 -19.69 -10.49
C GLU A 81 15.80 -20.60 -9.55
N LYS A 82 15.25 -20.05 -8.47
CA LYS A 82 14.53 -20.81 -7.45
C LYS A 82 13.31 -21.51 -8.05
N LEU A 83 12.53 -20.82 -8.88
CA LEU A 83 11.30 -21.34 -9.45
C LEU A 83 11.51 -22.05 -10.80
N ASN A 84 12.66 -21.85 -11.44
CA ASN A 84 12.93 -22.24 -12.83
C ASN A 84 11.91 -21.61 -13.81
N ILE A 85 11.74 -20.29 -13.70
CA ILE A 85 10.93 -19.47 -14.60
C ILE A 85 11.82 -18.48 -15.35
N ASP A 86 11.35 -18.03 -16.52
CA ASP A 86 12.01 -17.01 -17.34
C ASP A 86 11.02 -15.88 -17.60
N PHE A 87 11.24 -14.72 -16.96
CA PHE A 87 10.34 -13.60 -17.06
C PHE A 87 10.47 -12.88 -18.40
N LYS A 88 9.32 -12.54 -18.99
CA LYS A 88 9.22 -11.65 -20.16
C LYS A 88 8.42 -10.42 -19.76
N PHE A 89 9.13 -9.43 -19.20
CA PHE A 89 8.51 -8.23 -18.68
C PHE A 89 7.99 -7.30 -19.79
N ILE A 90 6.74 -6.86 -19.61
CA ILE A 90 6.11 -5.77 -20.35
C ILE A 90 5.97 -4.60 -19.37
N MET A 91 6.93 -3.69 -19.41
CA MET A 91 7.05 -2.63 -18.40
C MET A 91 6.22 -1.39 -18.75
N ALA A 92 5.69 -0.72 -17.73
CA ALA A 92 5.15 0.64 -17.78
C ALA A 92 5.80 1.50 -16.69
N SER A 93 5.96 2.80 -16.93
CA SER A 93 6.26 3.73 -15.82
C SER A 93 5.01 3.93 -14.95
N PRO A 94 5.16 4.34 -13.68
CA PRO A 94 4.01 4.66 -12.82
C PRO A 94 3.01 5.64 -13.47
N ALA A 95 3.52 6.67 -14.16
CA ALA A 95 2.69 7.65 -14.87
C ALA A 95 1.95 7.09 -16.09
N ALA A 96 2.54 6.12 -16.80
CA ALA A 96 1.97 5.55 -18.02
C ALA A 96 1.19 4.23 -17.78
N LYS A 97 1.26 3.68 -16.57
CA LYS A 97 0.68 2.37 -16.19
C LYS A 97 -0.77 2.22 -16.63
N LYS A 98 -1.63 3.17 -16.27
CA LYS A 98 -3.07 3.12 -16.54
C LYS A 98 -3.36 3.05 -18.04
N GLU A 99 -2.79 3.96 -18.81
CA GLU A 99 -2.99 4.03 -20.26
C GLU A 99 -2.43 2.78 -20.96
N ARG A 100 -1.21 2.36 -20.60
CA ARG A 100 -0.58 1.18 -21.21
C ARG A 100 -1.36 -0.10 -20.91
N LYS A 101 -1.82 -0.30 -19.67
CA LYS A 101 -2.71 -1.42 -19.30
C LYS A 101 -3.97 -1.43 -20.16
N GLN A 102 -4.67 -0.29 -20.24
CA GLN A 102 -5.93 -0.20 -21.01
C GLN A 102 -5.73 -0.48 -22.49
N LEU A 103 -4.63 0.00 -23.09
CA LEU A 103 -4.30 -0.28 -24.49
C LEU A 103 -4.05 -1.77 -24.73
N LEU A 104 -3.31 -2.45 -23.85
CA LEU A 104 -3.06 -3.89 -23.97
C LEU A 104 -4.36 -4.70 -23.89
N PHE A 105 -5.24 -4.37 -22.94
CA PHE A 105 -6.56 -5.01 -22.81
C PHE A 105 -7.46 -4.76 -24.02
N ALA A 106 -7.51 -3.52 -24.51
CA ALA A 106 -8.32 -3.16 -25.68
C ALA A 106 -7.82 -3.82 -26.97
N ALA A 107 -6.50 -4.00 -27.12
CA ALA A 107 -5.90 -4.66 -28.29
C ALA A 107 -5.99 -6.19 -28.24
N GLY A 108 -6.22 -6.78 -27.06
CA GLY A 108 -6.12 -8.23 -26.86
C GLY A 108 -4.69 -8.76 -26.71
N ASP A 109 -3.71 -7.84 -26.57
CA ASP A 109 -2.26 -8.10 -26.51
C ASP A 109 -1.71 -8.11 -25.07
N TYR A 110 -2.58 -8.26 -24.08
CA TYR A 110 -2.19 -8.33 -22.66
C TYR A 110 -1.43 -9.63 -22.34
N PRO A 111 -0.51 -9.62 -21.36
CA PRO A 111 0.32 -10.78 -21.02
C PRO A 111 -0.43 -11.83 -20.19
N ALA A 112 0.24 -12.97 -19.94
CA ALA A 112 -0.25 -14.05 -19.10
C ALA A 112 -0.52 -13.61 -17.64
N VAL A 113 0.31 -12.70 -17.11
CA VAL A 113 0.21 -12.21 -15.73
C VAL A 113 0.23 -10.68 -15.70
N LEU A 114 -0.61 -10.08 -14.88
CA LEU A 114 -0.43 -8.71 -14.41
C LEU A 114 0.18 -8.74 -13.01
N PHE A 115 1.30 -8.06 -12.82
CA PHE A 115 1.98 -7.93 -11.53
C PHE A 115 2.32 -6.46 -11.29
N SER A 116 1.74 -5.82 -10.28
CA SER A 116 1.71 -4.35 -10.17
C SER A 116 0.93 -3.68 -11.31
N GLY A 117 -0.22 -4.27 -11.64
CA GLY A 117 -1.18 -3.74 -12.63
C GLY A 117 -2.26 -2.82 -12.06
N GLU A 118 -2.48 -2.87 -10.73
CA GLU A 118 -3.53 -2.13 -10.01
C GLU A 118 -4.90 -2.25 -10.71
N LEU A 119 -5.38 -3.49 -10.89
CA LEU A 119 -6.74 -3.72 -11.40
C LEU A 119 -7.77 -3.19 -10.39
N THR A 120 -8.53 -2.17 -10.79
CA THR A 120 -9.65 -1.68 -9.97
C THR A 120 -10.74 -2.75 -9.87
N PRO A 121 -11.63 -2.70 -8.85
CA PRO A 121 -12.79 -3.61 -8.77
C PRO A 121 -13.57 -3.68 -10.09
N ASP A 122 -13.75 -2.54 -10.75
CA ASP A 122 -14.53 -2.44 -12.00
C ASP A 122 -13.80 -3.05 -13.18
N GLU A 123 -12.48 -2.88 -13.25
CA GLU A 123 -11.65 -3.55 -14.25
C GLU A 123 -11.67 -5.06 -14.04
N GLN A 124 -11.65 -5.54 -12.79
CA GLN A 124 -11.79 -6.96 -12.47
C GLN A 124 -13.15 -7.49 -12.95
N ILE A 125 -14.27 -6.82 -12.66
CA ILE A 125 -15.60 -7.22 -13.13
C ILE A 125 -15.67 -7.18 -14.66
N LYS A 126 -15.27 -6.08 -15.28
CA LYS A 126 -15.33 -5.91 -16.74
C LYS A 126 -14.53 -6.98 -17.47
N TYR A 127 -13.27 -7.19 -17.09
CA TYR A 127 -12.39 -8.12 -17.78
C TYR A 127 -12.72 -9.59 -17.47
N SER A 128 -13.24 -9.89 -16.27
CA SER A 128 -13.76 -11.24 -15.96
C SER A 128 -15.01 -11.58 -16.77
N MET A 129 -15.97 -10.66 -16.90
CA MET A 129 -17.16 -10.85 -17.76
C MET A 129 -16.80 -11.07 -19.23
N GLN A 130 -15.68 -10.51 -19.69
CA GLN A 130 -15.15 -10.73 -21.04
C GLN A 130 -14.32 -12.02 -21.17
N GLY A 131 -14.16 -12.78 -20.09
CA GLY A 131 -13.37 -14.01 -20.05
C GLY A 131 -11.85 -13.78 -20.12
N MET A 132 -11.38 -12.55 -19.92
CA MET A 132 -9.97 -12.18 -20.03
C MET A 132 -9.19 -12.46 -18.74
N LEU A 133 -9.88 -12.49 -17.59
CA LEU A 133 -9.28 -12.83 -16.30
C LEU A 133 -9.68 -14.24 -15.89
N ARG A 134 -8.70 -14.99 -15.40
CA ARG A 134 -8.91 -16.34 -14.89
C ARG A 134 -9.31 -16.27 -13.39
N PRO A 135 -10.37 -16.96 -12.95
CA PRO A 135 -10.64 -17.16 -11.53
C PRO A 135 -9.46 -17.86 -10.85
N LEU A 136 -9.08 -17.37 -9.67
CA LEU A 136 -7.93 -17.88 -8.92
C LEU A 136 -8.33 -18.93 -7.88
N ASN A 137 -9.62 -19.15 -7.62
CA ASN A 137 -10.12 -20.00 -6.54
C ASN A 137 -9.49 -21.40 -6.53
N ASP A 138 -9.62 -22.15 -7.63
CA ASP A 138 -9.09 -23.51 -7.74
C ASP A 138 -7.55 -23.54 -7.64
N LEU A 139 -6.89 -22.53 -8.23
CA LEU A 139 -5.44 -22.39 -8.19
C LEU A 139 -4.94 -22.10 -6.76
N ILE A 140 -5.66 -21.30 -5.99
CA ILE A 140 -5.35 -21.03 -4.57
C ILE A 140 -5.57 -22.29 -3.74
N ASP A 141 -6.68 -23.00 -3.96
CA ASP A 141 -6.99 -24.22 -3.21
C ASP A 141 -5.90 -25.29 -3.43
N GLU A 142 -5.48 -25.48 -4.69
CA GLU A 142 -4.47 -26.47 -5.08
C GLU A 142 -3.04 -26.07 -4.71
N TYR A 143 -2.65 -24.80 -4.87
CA TYR A 143 -1.24 -24.37 -4.81
C TYR A 143 -0.92 -23.26 -3.79
N GLY A 144 -1.92 -22.58 -3.24
CA GLY A 144 -1.77 -21.33 -2.48
C GLY A 144 -1.67 -21.52 -0.96
N ASP A 145 -0.67 -22.24 -0.46
CA ASP A 145 -0.56 -22.51 0.98
C ASP A 145 -0.28 -21.25 1.83
N ASN A 146 0.62 -20.36 1.38
CA ASN A 146 0.82 -19.05 2.03
C ASN A 146 -0.40 -18.14 1.84
N ILE A 147 -1.06 -18.18 0.67
CA ILE A 147 -2.28 -17.41 0.41
C ILE A 147 -3.40 -17.83 1.37
N LYS A 148 -3.63 -19.14 1.53
CA LYS A 148 -4.63 -19.69 2.46
C LYS A 148 -4.31 -19.31 3.90
N LYS A 149 -3.04 -19.42 4.31
CA LYS A 149 -2.59 -18.97 5.63
C LYS A 149 -2.87 -17.48 5.86
N ILE A 150 -2.63 -16.63 4.86
CA ILE A 150 -2.93 -15.20 4.93
C ILE A 150 -4.44 -14.95 5.11
N PHE A 151 -5.30 -15.72 4.44
CA PHE A 151 -6.75 -15.62 4.64
C PHE A 151 -7.19 -16.04 6.04
N GLU A 152 -6.51 -17.00 6.66
CA GLU A 152 -6.76 -17.41 8.05
C GLU A 152 -6.29 -16.32 9.05
N GLU A 153 -5.13 -15.71 8.80
CA GLU A 153 -4.55 -14.66 9.64
C GLU A 153 -5.26 -13.31 9.51
N ASN A 154 -5.95 -13.07 8.39
CA ASN A 154 -6.65 -11.82 8.09
C ASN A 154 -8.15 -12.07 7.83
N PRO A 155 -8.95 -12.28 8.89
CA PRO A 155 -10.40 -12.47 8.77
C PRO A 155 -11.05 -11.31 8.01
N GLY A 156 -11.63 -11.60 6.85
CA GLY A 156 -12.25 -10.60 5.97
C GLY A 156 -11.46 -10.28 4.69
N LEU A 157 -10.17 -10.64 4.62
CA LEU A 157 -9.36 -10.40 3.41
C LEU A 157 -9.88 -11.19 2.20
N ARG A 158 -10.21 -12.46 2.39
CA ARG A 158 -10.80 -13.27 1.31
C ARG A 158 -12.10 -12.65 0.81
N LYS A 159 -12.94 -12.17 1.74
CA LYS A 159 -14.23 -11.54 1.45
C LYS A 159 -14.06 -10.28 0.62
N ILE A 160 -13.14 -9.38 1.00
CA ILE A 160 -12.98 -8.08 0.32
C ILE A 160 -12.45 -8.20 -1.11
N ILE A 161 -11.73 -9.29 -1.45
CA ILE A 161 -11.19 -9.54 -2.80
C ILE A 161 -12.03 -10.55 -3.62
N THR A 162 -13.15 -11.02 -3.08
CA THR A 162 -14.07 -11.92 -3.80
C THR A 162 -15.12 -11.08 -4.53
N ALA A 163 -15.16 -11.21 -5.86
CA ALA A 163 -16.12 -10.54 -6.71
C ALA A 163 -17.56 -11.07 -6.49
N PRO A 164 -18.60 -10.35 -6.93
CA PRO A 164 -20.00 -10.73 -6.68
C PRO A 164 -20.42 -12.11 -7.21
N ASP A 165 -19.69 -12.66 -8.19
CA ASP A 165 -19.91 -13.99 -8.74
C ASP A 165 -19.26 -15.13 -7.92
N GLY A 166 -18.58 -14.79 -6.82
CA GLY A 166 -17.90 -15.73 -5.93
C GLY A 166 -16.43 -16.02 -6.29
N ASN A 167 -15.91 -15.39 -7.34
CA ASN A 167 -14.54 -15.62 -7.81
C ASN A 167 -13.56 -14.56 -7.28
N ILE A 168 -12.32 -14.98 -7.07
CA ILE A 168 -11.18 -14.10 -6.81
C ILE A 168 -10.44 -13.92 -8.15
N TYR A 169 -10.34 -12.68 -8.63
CA TYR A 169 -9.67 -12.37 -9.90
C TYR A 169 -8.32 -11.70 -9.72
N SER A 170 -8.04 -11.17 -8.53
CA SER A 170 -6.75 -10.56 -8.22
C SER A 170 -6.38 -10.72 -6.76
N LEU A 171 -5.07 -10.81 -6.49
CA LEU A 171 -4.52 -10.86 -5.15
C LEU A 171 -3.98 -9.48 -4.73
N PRO A 172 -4.12 -9.09 -3.44
CA PRO A 172 -3.66 -7.81 -2.93
C PRO A 172 -2.21 -7.84 -2.43
N SER A 173 -1.53 -6.70 -2.42
CA SER A 173 -0.32 -6.53 -1.62
C SER A 173 -0.68 -6.14 -0.19
N ILE A 174 -0.01 -6.73 0.80
CA ILE A 174 -0.28 -6.54 2.21
C ILE A 174 0.99 -6.00 2.86
N ASN A 175 1.00 -4.70 3.14
CA ASN A 175 2.11 -4.03 3.82
C ASN A 175 1.57 -3.29 5.04
N GLU A 176 1.39 -4.01 6.15
CA GLU A 176 0.80 -3.47 7.37
C GLU A 176 1.73 -2.46 8.04
N CYS A 177 1.47 -1.19 7.75
CA CYS A 177 2.17 -0.05 8.32
C CYS A 177 1.31 0.57 9.44
N PHE A 178 1.58 0.23 10.70
CA PHE A 178 0.79 0.72 11.82
C PHE A 178 0.70 2.26 11.86
N HIS A 179 1.82 2.95 11.64
CA HIS A 179 1.83 4.41 11.54
C HIS A 179 0.97 4.96 10.39
N CYS A 180 1.04 4.33 9.20
CA CYS A 180 0.34 4.79 8.01
C CYS A 180 -1.18 4.69 8.14
N MET A 181 -1.67 3.70 8.91
CA MET A 181 -3.08 3.55 9.24
C MET A 181 -3.64 4.79 9.96
N TYR A 182 -2.79 5.57 10.65
CA TYR A 182 -3.17 6.81 11.36
C TYR A 182 -2.45 8.04 10.81
N SER A 183 -2.15 8.06 9.51
CA SER A 183 -1.30 9.09 8.89
C SER A 183 -1.87 10.51 8.89
N GLN A 184 -3.14 10.72 9.22
CA GLN A 184 -3.75 12.06 9.31
C GLN A 184 -3.38 12.74 10.65
N LYS A 185 -2.14 13.21 10.76
CA LYS A 185 -1.55 13.73 11.99
C LYS A 185 -1.22 15.21 11.93
N LEU A 186 -1.15 15.80 13.12
CA LEU A 186 -0.51 17.09 13.35
C LEU A 186 0.77 16.88 14.15
N TRP A 187 1.85 17.51 13.71
CA TRP A 187 3.13 17.55 14.41
C TRP A 187 3.36 18.94 14.97
N ILE A 188 3.75 19.05 16.24
CA ILE A 188 3.91 20.32 16.95
C ILE A 188 5.32 20.47 17.53
N ASN A 189 5.87 21.68 17.50
CA ASN A 189 7.19 22.00 17.99
C ASN A 189 7.21 21.91 19.53
N THR A 190 7.81 20.85 20.08
CA THR A 190 7.89 20.60 21.52
C THR A 190 8.95 21.47 22.19
N THR A 191 9.97 21.91 21.47
CA THR A 191 10.95 22.90 21.97
C THR A 191 10.25 24.22 22.29
N TRP A 192 9.31 24.65 21.44
CA TRP A 192 8.51 25.85 21.67
C TRP A 192 7.54 25.70 22.84
N LEU A 193 6.85 24.56 22.95
CA LEU A 193 6.01 24.24 24.11
C LEU A 193 6.81 24.36 25.41
N ASN A 194 7.98 23.72 25.47
CA ASN A 194 8.86 23.75 26.64
C ASN A 194 9.34 25.16 26.98
N LYS A 195 9.74 25.96 25.97
CA LYS A 195 10.20 27.34 26.18
C LYS A 195 9.12 28.24 26.76
N LEU A 196 7.87 28.07 26.32
CA LEU A 196 6.72 28.85 26.78
C LEU A 196 6.05 28.26 28.03
N GLY A 197 6.48 27.08 28.49
CA GLY A 197 5.88 26.38 29.63
C GLY A 197 4.45 25.89 29.34
N LEU A 198 4.19 25.49 28.09
CA LEU A 198 2.91 24.99 27.62
C LEU A 198 2.90 23.46 27.57
N ASP A 199 1.75 22.87 27.89
CA ASP A 199 1.54 21.42 27.74
C ASP A 199 1.15 21.06 26.29
N MET A 200 1.34 19.78 25.94
CA MET A 200 0.82 19.20 24.68
C MET A 200 -0.70 19.35 24.63
N PRO A 201 -1.29 20.00 23.59
CA PRO A 201 -2.73 20.22 23.54
C PRO A 201 -3.51 18.93 23.30
N ARG A 202 -4.63 18.77 24.00
CA ARG A 202 -5.56 17.63 23.91
C ARG A 202 -6.96 18.03 23.50
N THR A 203 -7.32 19.30 23.61
CA THR A 203 -8.62 19.84 23.20
C THR A 203 -8.48 20.90 22.12
N THR A 204 -9.56 21.18 21.40
CA THR A 204 -9.59 22.28 20.41
C THR A 204 -9.29 23.65 21.04
N GLU A 205 -9.63 23.87 22.32
CA GLU A 205 -9.37 25.15 23.01
C GLU A 205 -7.91 25.26 23.51
N GLU A 206 -7.32 24.14 23.94
CA GLU A 206 -5.89 24.08 24.28
C GLU A 206 -5.04 24.30 23.04
N LEU A 207 -5.37 23.66 21.91
CA LEU A 207 -4.67 23.91 20.66
C LEU A 207 -4.78 25.38 20.24
N TYR A 208 -5.98 25.98 20.33
CA TYR A 208 -6.15 27.42 20.07
C TYR A 208 -5.21 28.29 20.93
N SER A 209 -5.12 27.99 22.22
CA SER A 209 -4.26 28.73 23.16
C SER A 209 -2.77 28.57 22.82
N VAL A 210 -2.34 27.35 22.49
CA VAL A 210 -0.96 27.05 22.08
C VAL A 210 -0.61 27.78 20.79
N LEU A 211 -1.44 27.69 19.75
CA LEU A 211 -1.20 28.37 18.48
C LEU A 211 -1.14 29.89 18.65
N LYS A 212 -1.98 30.44 19.55
CA LYS A 212 -1.96 31.86 19.87
C LYS A 212 -0.66 32.26 20.57
N ALA A 213 -0.18 31.47 21.53
CA ALA A 213 1.09 31.72 22.20
C ALA A 213 2.27 31.66 21.22
N PHE A 214 2.30 30.65 20.34
CA PHE A 214 3.30 30.55 19.27
C PHE A 214 3.35 31.79 18.38
N LYS A 215 2.20 32.39 18.09
CA LYS A 215 2.11 33.62 17.31
C LYS A 215 2.63 34.86 18.04
N THR A 216 2.47 34.93 19.36
CA THR A 216 2.58 36.21 20.10
C THR A 216 3.77 36.29 21.05
N GLU A 217 4.41 35.17 21.39
CA GLU A 217 5.38 35.09 22.48
C GLU A 217 6.83 34.80 22.03
N ASP A 218 7.13 34.91 20.72
CA ASP A 218 8.50 34.78 20.17
C ASP A 218 9.21 33.48 20.63
N PRO A 219 8.58 32.29 20.41
CA PRO A 219 9.20 31.03 20.82
C PRO A 219 10.49 30.72 20.06
N ASN A 220 10.74 31.29 18.87
CA ASN A 220 12.05 31.14 18.21
C ASN A 220 13.13 32.07 18.82
N GLY A 221 12.73 33.16 19.50
CA GLY A 221 13.61 34.03 20.28
C GLY A 221 14.41 35.04 19.44
N ASN A 222 13.95 35.33 18.23
CA ASN A 222 14.65 36.22 17.31
C ASN A 222 14.17 37.69 17.39
N GLY A 223 13.18 37.98 18.24
CA GLY A 223 12.62 39.31 18.46
C GLY A 223 11.72 39.82 17.33
N LYS A 224 11.38 38.97 16.36
CA LYS A 224 10.41 39.23 15.29
C LYS A 224 9.09 38.50 15.62
N ARG A 225 8.09 38.69 14.77
CA ARG A 225 6.83 37.94 14.79
C ARG A 225 6.70 37.21 13.47
N ASP A 226 7.60 36.29 13.24
CA ASP A 226 7.72 35.51 12.01
C ASP A 226 7.27 34.06 12.20
N GLU A 227 6.84 33.67 13.40
CA GLU A 227 6.28 32.36 13.66
C GLU A 227 5.01 32.08 12.86
N ILE A 228 4.96 30.86 12.34
CA ILE A 228 3.83 30.27 11.64
C ILE A 228 3.25 29.20 12.57
N PRO A 229 2.16 29.50 13.31
CA PRO A 229 1.69 28.58 14.34
C PRO A 229 1.23 27.24 13.78
N LEU A 230 0.52 27.25 12.65
CA LEU A 230 0.01 26.05 11.96
C LEU A 230 0.10 26.20 10.44
N THR A 231 0.74 25.24 9.78
CA THR A 231 0.80 25.15 8.31
C THR A 231 0.58 23.71 7.80
N GLY A 232 0.61 23.55 6.48
CA GLY A 232 0.42 22.30 5.76
C GLY A 232 0.68 22.49 4.27
N ALA A 233 0.29 21.53 3.45
CA ALA A 233 0.41 21.61 1.99
C ALA A 233 -0.83 21.01 1.32
N ALA A 234 -1.11 21.45 0.09
CA ALA A 234 -2.33 21.06 -0.63
C ALA A 234 -2.19 19.73 -1.40
N ASP A 235 -0.97 19.30 -1.72
CA ASP A 235 -0.70 18.32 -2.78
C ASP A 235 0.14 17.09 -2.33
N SER A 236 0.21 16.82 -1.03
CA SER A 236 1.04 15.73 -0.51
C SER A 236 0.35 14.90 0.58
N TRP A 237 1.03 13.85 1.02
CA TRP A 237 0.46 12.79 1.86
C TRP A 237 0.05 13.31 3.26
N ARG A 238 -1.27 13.43 3.45
CA ARG A 238 -1.93 13.87 4.70
C ARG A 238 -1.49 15.26 5.18
N THR A 239 -1.15 16.14 4.23
CA THR A 239 -0.64 17.49 4.55
C THR A 239 -1.73 18.56 4.71
N LYS A 240 -3.00 18.21 4.46
CA LYS A 240 -4.14 19.12 4.60
C LYS A 240 -4.46 19.32 6.09
N ILE A 241 -4.36 20.55 6.58
CA ILE A 241 -4.66 20.87 7.99
C ILE A 241 -6.09 20.52 8.40
N THR A 242 -7.03 20.57 7.45
CA THR A 242 -8.44 20.27 7.67
C THR A 242 -8.65 18.81 8.06
N GLY A 243 -7.82 17.89 7.54
CA GLY A 243 -7.85 16.48 7.88
C GLY A 243 -7.72 16.28 9.39
N PHE A 244 -6.67 16.83 10.01
CA PHE A 244 -6.50 16.68 11.46
C PHE A 244 -7.53 17.49 12.28
N LEU A 245 -7.77 18.75 11.92
CA LEU A 245 -8.60 19.65 12.74
C LEU A 245 -10.09 19.25 12.78
N MET A 246 -10.63 18.75 11.67
CA MET A 246 -12.04 18.40 11.56
C MET A 246 -12.38 17.10 12.31
N SER A 247 -11.41 16.20 12.53
CA SER A 247 -11.63 14.94 13.27
C SER A 247 -12.01 15.12 14.74
N ALA A 248 -11.87 16.33 15.30
CA ALA A 248 -12.38 16.69 16.62
C ALA A 248 -13.91 16.91 16.64
N PHE A 249 -14.53 17.06 15.46
CA PHE A 249 -15.95 17.36 15.29
C PHE A 249 -16.68 16.20 14.61
N ILE A 250 -16.08 15.63 13.57
CA ILE A 250 -16.64 14.51 12.82
C ILE A 250 -15.53 13.70 12.15
N TYR A 251 -15.63 12.37 12.24
CA TYR A 251 -14.73 11.48 11.53
C TYR A 251 -14.87 11.69 10.02
N HIS A 252 -13.73 11.87 9.38
CA HIS A 252 -13.61 11.84 7.93
C HIS A 252 -12.18 11.50 7.57
N THR A 253 -12.00 11.09 6.32
CA THR A 253 -10.70 10.98 5.69
C THR A 253 -10.63 11.95 4.51
N ASP A 254 -9.42 12.41 4.21
CA ASP A 254 -9.16 13.17 2.97
C ASP A 254 -9.46 12.36 1.69
N ASP A 255 -9.73 11.04 1.82
CA ASP A 255 -9.93 10.14 0.70
C ASP A 255 -11.37 10.15 0.19
N ASN A 256 -12.42 10.19 1.01
CA ASN A 256 -13.79 10.03 0.50
C ASN A 256 -14.91 10.76 1.27
N TYR A 257 -14.58 11.50 2.34
CA TYR A 257 -15.56 12.18 3.23
C TYR A 257 -16.69 11.27 3.77
N PHE A 258 -16.61 9.96 3.55
CA PHE A 258 -17.59 9.00 4.00
C PHE A 258 -17.23 8.47 5.37
N TYR A 259 -18.28 8.11 6.11
CA TYR A 259 -18.20 7.35 7.33
C TYR A 259 -19.41 6.42 7.40
N ILE A 260 -19.33 5.43 8.28
CA ILE A 260 -20.46 4.53 8.54
C ILE A 260 -21.12 4.97 9.84
N GLU A 261 -22.44 5.11 9.81
CA GLU A 261 -23.29 5.38 10.97
C GLU A 261 -24.39 4.32 11.00
N ASP A 262 -24.34 3.40 11.97
CA ASP A 262 -25.33 2.33 12.15
C ASP A 262 -25.62 1.55 10.86
N GLY A 263 -24.58 1.16 10.11
CA GLY A 263 -24.69 0.46 8.82
C GLY A 263 -25.11 1.34 7.63
N THR A 264 -25.24 2.65 7.81
CA THR A 264 -25.55 3.61 6.74
C THR A 264 -24.29 4.36 6.30
N VAL A 265 -24.07 4.45 5.00
CA VAL A 265 -23.01 5.27 4.40
C VAL A 265 -23.43 6.74 4.47
N ALA A 266 -22.81 7.49 5.38
CA ALA A 266 -23.04 8.91 5.60
C ALA A 266 -21.85 9.74 5.09
N MET A 267 -22.11 10.99 4.71
CA MET A 267 -21.06 11.92 4.27
C MET A 267 -20.87 13.00 5.33
N ALA A 268 -19.63 13.18 5.79
CA ALA A 268 -19.28 14.14 6.84
C ALA A 268 -19.57 15.59 6.40
N ALA A 269 -19.24 15.91 5.14
CA ALA A 269 -19.28 17.28 4.61
C ALA A 269 -20.68 17.93 4.53
N ILE A 270 -21.75 17.21 4.84
CA ILE A 270 -23.14 17.71 4.86
C ILE A 270 -23.75 17.75 6.27
N GLN A 271 -22.99 17.39 7.30
CA GLN A 271 -23.49 17.30 8.68
C GLN A 271 -23.35 18.62 9.45
N PRO A 272 -24.18 18.85 10.49
CA PRO A 272 -24.02 19.99 11.39
C PRO A 272 -22.63 20.07 12.04
N GLU A 273 -22.04 18.94 12.41
CA GLU A 273 -20.72 18.83 13.05
C GLU A 273 -19.61 19.34 12.12
N TRP A 274 -19.75 19.12 10.81
CA TRP A 274 -18.84 19.69 9.81
C TRP A 274 -18.90 21.21 9.81
N ARG A 275 -20.10 21.79 9.90
CA ARG A 275 -20.29 23.24 10.03
C ARG A 275 -19.62 23.78 11.29
N GLU A 276 -19.74 23.08 12.42
CA GLU A 276 -19.06 23.46 13.67
C GLU A 276 -17.53 23.44 13.52
N GLY A 277 -16.99 22.41 12.88
CA GLY A 277 -15.57 22.33 12.57
C GLY A 277 -15.10 23.45 11.65
N LEU A 278 -15.86 23.79 10.60
CA LEU A 278 -15.57 24.95 9.74
C LEU A 278 -15.55 26.26 10.53
N ALA A 279 -16.46 26.45 11.49
CA ALA A 279 -16.48 27.63 12.34
C ALA A 279 -15.22 27.73 13.21
N TYR A 280 -14.75 26.61 13.78
CA TYR A 280 -13.51 26.55 14.54
C TYR A 280 -12.29 26.84 13.67
N ILE A 281 -12.16 26.19 12.51
CA ILE A 281 -11.02 26.40 11.60
C ILE A 281 -11.02 27.86 11.08
N ARG A 282 -12.19 28.42 10.78
CA ARG A 282 -12.34 29.85 10.46
C ARG A 282 -11.87 30.77 11.59
N LYS A 283 -12.17 30.45 12.86
CA LYS A 283 -11.66 31.22 14.02
C LYS A 283 -10.13 31.26 14.01
N LEU A 284 -9.48 30.10 13.82
CA LEU A 284 -8.02 30.00 13.74
C LEU A 284 -7.48 30.83 12.56
N TYR A 285 -8.08 30.72 11.38
CA TYR A 285 -7.68 31.46 10.19
C TYR A 285 -7.81 32.98 10.36
N ARG A 286 -8.97 33.44 10.85
CA ARG A 286 -9.25 34.88 11.06
C ARG A 286 -8.29 35.52 12.07
N GLU A 287 -7.88 34.77 13.08
CA GLU A 287 -6.88 35.22 14.07
C GLU A 287 -5.43 35.06 13.55
N GLY A 288 -5.28 34.58 12.32
CA GLY A 288 -4.01 34.36 11.62
C GLY A 288 -3.13 33.31 12.31
N LEU A 289 -3.75 32.30 12.92
CA LEU A 289 -3.08 31.16 13.52
C LEU A 289 -2.78 30.07 12.48
N ILE A 290 -3.50 30.10 11.35
CA ILE A 290 -3.25 29.26 10.18
C ILE A 290 -2.49 30.08 9.14
N ASP A 291 -1.43 29.49 8.61
CA ASP A 291 -0.74 29.95 7.41
C ASP A 291 -1.72 29.99 6.21
N PRO A 292 -1.98 31.17 5.62
CA PRO A 292 -2.83 31.25 4.44
C PRO A 292 -2.35 30.39 3.27
N ALA A 293 -1.04 30.16 3.16
CA ALA A 293 -0.47 29.36 2.10
C ALA A 293 -0.78 27.86 2.25
N ALA A 294 -1.17 27.37 3.44
CA ALA A 294 -1.48 25.96 3.68
C ALA A 294 -2.59 25.39 2.78
N PHE A 295 -3.45 26.23 2.21
CA PHE A 295 -4.52 25.82 1.29
C PHE A 295 -4.10 25.75 -0.18
N THR A 296 -2.92 26.27 -0.54
CA THR A 296 -2.50 26.42 -1.94
C THR A 296 -1.05 26.04 -2.21
N GLN A 297 -0.19 26.03 -1.20
CA GLN A 297 1.23 25.73 -1.37
C GLN A 297 1.47 24.24 -1.57
N THR A 298 2.50 23.95 -2.34
CA THR A 298 2.98 22.59 -2.55
C THR A 298 3.85 22.14 -1.38
N ILE A 299 4.08 20.84 -1.26
CA ILE A 299 5.05 20.29 -0.31
C ILE A 299 6.45 20.87 -0.53
N ASP A 300 6.87 21.14 -1.77
CA ASP A 300 8.16 21.78 -2.04
C ASP A 300 8.23 23.20 -1.47
N GLY A 301 7.13 23.96 -1.55
CA GLY A 301 7.04 25.28 -0.92
C GLY A 301 7.16 25.19 0.61
N LEU A 302 6.52 24.18 1.22
CA LEU A 302 6.64 23.92 2.65
C LEU A 302 8.06 23.46 3.05
N ILE A 303 8.73 22.63 2.25
CA ILE A 303 10.13 22.22 2.48
C ILE A 303 11.06 23.43 2.41
N GLN A 304 10.86 24.34 1.44
CA GLN A 304 11.64 25.58 1.35
C GLN A 304 11.44 26.47 2.59
N LEU A 305 10.21 26.57 3.08
CA LEU A 305 9.88 27.31 4.30
C LEU A 305 10.54 26.67 5.54
N ALA A 306 10.45 25.34 5.65
CA ALA A 306 11.07 24.57 6.74
C ALA A 306 12.60 24.63 6.70
N GLY A 307 13.18 24.80 5.51
CA GLY A 307 14.62 24.80 5.27
C GLY A 307 15.34 26.13 5.55
N ASN A 308 14.62 27.17 5.96
CA ASN A 308 15.23 28.46 6.32
C ASN A 308 15.85 28.36 7.74
N GLU A 309 17.09 27.86 7.79
CA GLU A 309 17.83 27.40 8.98
C GLU A 309 17.87 28.42 10.14
N ASP A 310 17.96 29.71 9.82
CA ASP A 310 18.17 30.78 10.81
C ASP A 310 16.90 31.18 11.59
N GLU A 311 15.69 30.83 11.12
CA GLU A 311 14.44 31.38 11.69
C GLU A 311 13.53 30.33 12.32
N GLY A 312 13.62 29.06 11.90
CA GLY A 312 12.89 27.95 12.54
C GLY A 312 11.42 28.25 12.79
N VAL A 313 10.70 28.75 11.79
CA VAL A 313 9.43 29.48 11.96
C VAL A 313 8.19 28.60 12.12
N ILE A 314 8.29 27.29 11.94
CA ILE A 314 7.12 26.40 11.95
C ILE A 314 6.80 25.98 13.39
N GLY A 315 5.61 26.34 13.87
CA GLY A 315 5.11 25.90 15.18
C GLY A 315 4.44 24.54 15.12
N SER A 316 3.69 24.27 14.05
CA SER A 316 3.07 22.97 13.81
C SER A 316 2.75 22.77 12.33
N ALA A 317 2.75 21.51 11.90
CA ALA A 317 2.45 21.15 10.53
C ALA A 317 1.65 19.84 10.43
N ALA A 318 0.58 19.85 9.62
CA ALA A 318 -0.14 18.63 9.27
C ALA A 318 0.63 17.87 8.20
N MET A 319 0.87 16.57 8.43
CA MET A 319 1.52 15.65 7.47
C MET A 319 1.51 14.22 8.00
N GLY A 320 1.68 13.25 7.09
CA GLY A 320 1.90 11.84 7.42
C GLY A 320 3.01 11.66 8.45
N HIS A 321 4.17 12.23 8.17
CA HIS A 321 5.31 12.20 9.09
C HIS A 321 6.19 13.45 8.96
N ILE A 322 6.82 13.88 10.06
CA ILE A 322 7.49 15.19 10.12
C ILE A 322 8.70 15.36 9.20
N ARG A 323 9.40 14.27 8.84
CA ARG A 323 10.50 14.28 7.84
C ARG A 323 10.04 14.63 6.42
N MET A 324 8.74 14.75 6.14
CA MET A 324 8.28 15.28 4.83
C MET A 324 8.63 16.76 4.66
N ALA A 325 8.62 17.54 5.74
CA ALA A 325 9.01 18.95 5.71
C ALA A 325 10.51 19.16 5.98
N PHE A 326 11.11 18.33 6.83
CA PHE A 326 12.51 18.46 7.24
C PHE A 326 13.37 17.42 6.53
N THR A 327 13.96 17.81 5.40
CA THR A 327 14.82 16.96 4.56
C THR A 327 16.20 17.59 4.35
N GLY A 328 17.17 16.80 3.87
CA GLY A 328 18.50 17.32 3.51
C GLY A 328 19.25 17.89 4.71
N SER A 329 19.80 19.11 4.60
CA SER A 329 20.54 19.75 5.69
C SER A 329 19.70 20.07 6.92
N ASN A 330 18.37 20.15 6.77
CA ASN A 330 17.44 20.50 7.84
C ASN A 330 16.80 19.29 8.51
N GLU A 331 17.20 18.08 8.13
CA GLU A 331 16.58 16.85 8.62
C GLU A 331 16.56 16.78 10.15
N GLU A 332 17.63 17.18 10.84
CA GLU A 332 17.73 17.10 12.32
C GLU A 332 16.63 17.87 13.06
N ARG A 333 16.09 18.96 12.47
CA ARG A 333 14.99 19.75 13.06
C ARG A 333 13.72 18.94 13.25
N ASN A 334 13.56 17.82 12.55
CA ASN A 334 12.44 16.89 12.75
C ASN A 334 12.32 16.41 14.21
N THR A 335 13.42 16.41 14.96
CA THR A 335 13.48 16.01 16.38
C THR A 335 12.87 17.04 17.34
N GLU A 336 12.67 18.28 16.89
CA GLU A 336 12.03 19.36 17.67
C GLU A 336 10.50 19.18 17.76
N TYR A 337 9.93 18.17 17.11
CA TYR A 337 8.49 17.99 16.97
C TYR A 337 8.01 16.69 17.63
N ALA A 338 6.73 16.62 17.96
CA ALA A 338 6.05 15.37 18.32
C ALA A 338 4.62 15.40 17.78
N THR A 339 3.95 14.25 17.78
CA THR A 339 2.55 14.21 17.32
C THR A 339 1.62 14.80 18.38
N VAL A 340 0.67 15.60 17.92
CA VAL A 340 -0.48 16.03 18.73
C VAL A 340 -1.47 14.88 18.75
N PRO A 341 -2.01 14.48 19.93
CA PRO A 341 -3.08 13.49 19.96
C PRO A 341 -4.34 14.03 19.25
N PRO A 342 -5.20 13.16 18.69
CA PRO A 342 -6.50 13.58 18.17
C PRO A 342 -7.21 14.45 19.20
N LEU A 343 -7.65 15.64 18.77
CA LEU A 343 -8.21 16.61 19.70
C LEU A 343 -9.60 16.18 20.16
N ILE A 344 -9.90 16.45 21.43
CA ILE A 344 -11.25 16.39 21.96
C ILE A 344 -11.96 17.69 21.59
N GLY A 345 -13.05 17.57 20.83
CA GLY A 345 -13.93 18.68 20.47
C GLY A 345 -14.80 19.17 21.62
N PRO A 346 -15.54 20.27 21.44
CA PRO A 346 -16.36 20.88 22.48
C PRO A 346 -17.47 19.96 23.02
N ASN A 347 -17.93 19.01 22.21
CA ASN A 347 -18.96 18.04 22.58
C ASN A 347 -18.37 16.74 23.17
N GLY A 348 -17.05 16.68 23.40
CA GLY A 348 -16.35 15.48 23.85
C GLY A 348 -16.04 14.46 22.75
N TYR A 349 -16.42 14.75 21.50
CA TYR A 349 -16.08 13.91 20.34
C TYR A 349 -14.57 13.90 20.09
N GLN A 350 -14.04 12.74 19.71
CA GLN A 350 -12.62 12.55 19.43
C GLN A 350 -12.48 11.38 18.45
N ALA A 351 -11.88 11.63 17.29
CA ALA A 351 -11.58 10.59 16.31
C ALA A 351 -10.23 10.84 15.63
N ALA A 352 -9.62 9.78 15.10
CA ALA A 352 -8.46 9.82 14.22
C ALA A 352 -8.86 9.36 12.81
N GLY A 353 -8.24 9.95 11.78
CA GLY A 353 -8.33 9.39 10.43
C GLY A 353 -7.72 7.99 10.41
N TYR A 354 -8.41 7.04 9.79
CA TYR A 354 -8.00 5.64 9.72
C TYR A 354 -7.98 5.13 8.28
N PHE A 355 -6.89 4.48 7.88
CA PHE A 355 -6.61 4.12 6.49
C PHE A 355 -6.22 2.66 6.32
N SER A 356 -6.72 2.04 5.25
CA SER A 356 -6.26 0.72 4.81
C SER A 356 -4.82 0.80 4.28
N THR A 357 -4.01 -0.20 4.63
CA THR A 357 -2.67 -0.41 4.06
C THR A 357 -2.64 -1.57 3.06
N LEU A 358 -3.82 -2.06 2.64
CA LEU A 358 -3.97 -3.05 1.59
C LEU A 358 -3.95 -2.37 0.23
N GLU A 359 -3.14 -2.89 -0.69
CA GLU A 359 -3.14 -2.48 -2.08
C GLU A 359 -3.80 -3.56 -2.94
N PHE A 360 -4.89 -3.21 -3.61
CA PHE A 360 -5.70 -4.18 -4.35
C PHE A 360 -5.30 -4.26 -5.82
N GLY A 361 -5.66 -5.36 -6.49
CA GLY A 361 -5.44 -5.48 -7.93
C GLY A 361 -3.99 -5.74 -8.34
N GLN A 362 -3.16 -6.25 -7.42
CA GLN A 362 -1.69 -6.29 -7.56
C GLN A 362 -1.18 -7.51 -8.33
N PHE A 363 -1.92 -8.61 -8.33
CA PHE A 363 -1.58 -9.80 -9.11
C PHE A 363 -2.82 -10.41 -9.77
N ALA A 364 -2.78 -10.71 -11.07
CA ALA A 364 -3.86 -11.41 -11.77
C ALA A 364 -3.33 -12.31 -12.89
N ILE A 365 -4.05 -13.40 -13.18
CA ILE A 365 -3.74 -14.32 -14.28
C ILE A 365 -4.80 -14.14 -15.37
N THR A 366 -4.37 -14.06 -16.63
CA THR A 366 -5.25 -13.84 -17.78
C THR A 366 -5.54 -15.13 -18.55
N ASP A 367 -6.47 -15.07 -19.51
CA ASP A 367 -6.75 -16.17 -20.43
C ASP A 367 -5.59 -16.51 -21.39
N LYS A 368 -4.54 -15.66 -21.43
CA LYS A 368 -3.33 -15.96 -22.22
C LYS A 368 -2.41 -16.96 -21.56
N ALA A 369 -2.54 -17.19 -20.26
CA ALA A 369 -1.76 -18.20 -19.55
C ALA A 369 -2.28 -19.61 -19.88
N THR A 370 -1.41 -20.47 -20.39
CA THR A 370 -1.65 -21.91 -20.42
C THR A 370 -1.85 -22.47 -19.01
N GLU A 371 -2.38 -23.69 -18.87
CA GLU A 371 -2.53 -24.34 -17.56
C GLU A 371 -1.21 -24.39 -16.78
N THR A 372 -0.10 -24.69 -17.47
CA THR A 372 1.24 -24.71 -16.87
C THR A 372 1.71 -23.31 -16.47
N GLU A 373 1.48 -22.29 -17.28
CA GLU A 373 1.85 -20.91 -16.91
C GLU A 373 0.99 -20.40 -15.75
N ALA A 374 -0.31 -20.71 -15.72
CA ALA A 374 -1.22 -20.30 -14.65
C ALA A 374 -0.86 -20.96 -13.31
N ALA A 375 -0.56 -22.26 -13.33
CA ALA A 375 -0.10 -22.97 -12.14
C ALA A 375 1.31 -22.49 -11.70
N ALA A 376 2.20 -22.12 -12.62
CA ALA A 376 3.48 -21.51 -12.27
C ALA A 376 3.30 -20.10 -11.66
N ALA A 377 2.41 -19.30 -12.24
CA ALA A 377 2.11 -17.94 -11.80
C ALA A 377 1.51 -17.92 -10.39
N ILE A 378 0.54 -18.78 -10.07
CA ILE A 378 -0.01 -18.85 -8.72
C ILE A 378 1.03 -19.35 -7.71
N ARG A 379 1.93 -20.26 -8.10
CA ARG A 379 3.03 -20.72 -7.23
C ARG A 379 4.10 -19.67 -7.01
N LEU A 380 4.36 -18.82 -8.01
CA LEU A 380 5.14 -17.60 -7.84
C LEU A 380 4.45 -16.67 -6.84
N ALA A 381 3.16 -16.41 -7.02
CA ALA A 381 2.41 -15.54 -6.10
C ALA A 381 2.43 -16.05 -4.66
N ASP A 382 2.20 -17.35 -4.47
CA ASP A 382 2.28 -17.99 -3.16
C ASP A 382 3.67 -17.87 -2.53
N TYR A 383 4.74 -18.03 -3.33
CA TYR A 383 6.11 -17.82 -2.86
C TYR A 383 6.36 -16.35 -2.46
N LEU A 384 5.88 -15.39 -3.23
CA LEU A 384 6.07 -13.94 -2.95
C LEU A 384 5.42 -13.49 -1.64
N TYR A 385 4.42 -14.24 -1.15
CA TYR A 385 3.82 -14.04 0.17
C TYR A 385 4.60 -14.68 1.32
N SER A 386 5.69 -15.39 1.07
CA SER A 386 6.55 -15.91 2.13
C SER A 386 7.37 -14.80 2.81
N GLU A 387 7.71 -14.99 4.08
CA GLU A 387 8.59 -14.07 4.83
C GLU A 387 9.94 -13.89 4.12
N GLU A 388 10.51 -14.95 3.53
CA GLU A 388 11.75 -14.88 2.74
C GLU A 388 11.60 -13.94 1.55
N ALA A 389 10.58 -14.14 0.71
CA ALA A 389 10.39 -13.32 -0.48
C ALA A 389 10.04 -11.87 -0.13
N ALA A 390 9.24 -11.65 0.91
CA ALA A 390 8.89 -10.31 1.38
C ALA A 390 10.13 -9.50 1.80
N ILE A 391 11.09 -10.15 2.47
CA ILE A 391 12.34 -9.51 2.89
C ILE A 391 13.27 -9.28 1.69
N LEU A 392 13.45 -10.28 0.82
CA LEU A 392 14.34 -10.15 -0.34
C LEU A 392 13.80 -9.15 -1.38
N ASN A 393 12.49 -9.07 -1.57
CA ASN A 393 11.84 -8.07 -2.43
C ASN A 393 12.17 -6.65 -1.97
N GLU A 394 12.06 -6.37 -0.67
CA GLU A 394 12.29 -5.04 -0.11
C GLU A 394 13.79 -4.72 0.04
N TYR A 395 14.53 -5.62 0.66
CA TYR A 395 15.87 -5.34 1.21
C TYR A 395 17.00 -6.03 0.45
N GLY A 396 16.70 -6.75 -0.64
CA GLY A 396 17.69 -7.50 -1.39
C GLY A 396 18.32 -8.65 -0.58
N PRO A 397 19.49 -9.17 -1.01
CA PRO A 397 20.12 -10.32 -0.38
C PRO A 397 20.61 -10.02 1.04
N GLU A 398 20.58 -11.06 1.89
CA GLU A 398 21.11 -10.98 3.25
C GLU A 398 22.59 -10.55 3.26
N ASN A 399 22.97 -9.74 4.26
CA ASN A 399 24.26 -9.11 4.49
C ASN A 399 24.60 -7.90 3.61
N LEU A 400 23.77 -7.57 2.62
CA LEU A 400 23.92 -6.33 1.85
C LEU A 400 23.47 -5.12 2.69
N TRP A 401 22.15 -4.99 2.89
CA TRP A 401 21.53 -3.90 3.66
C TRP A 401 20.86 -4.37 4.94
N TRP A 402 20.74 -5.68 5.15
CA TRP A 402 20.13 -6.24 6.33
C TRP A 402 20.86 -7.51 6.77
N ARG A 403 20.65 -7.91 8.01
CA ARG A 403 21.10 -9.20 8.56
C ARG A 403 20.09 -9.75 9.55
N ARG A 404 20.27 -11.00 9.97
CA ARG A 404 19.57 -11.55 11.14
C ARG A 404 19.89 -10.73 12.39
N GLY A 405 18.93 -10.68 13.31
CA GLY A 405 19.10 -10.08 14.64
C GLY A 405 20.13 -10.84 15.46
N GLU A 406 20.92 -10.12 16.25
CA GLU A 406 21.94 -10.65 17.14
C GLU A 406 21.45 -10.61 18.61
N PRO A 407 22.02 -11.43 19.52
CA PRO A 407 21.66 -11.39 20.93
C PRO A 407 21.82 -9.99 21.53
N GLY A 408 20.77 -9.51 22.20
CA GLY A 408 20.70 -8.17 22.79
C GLY A 408 20.03 -7.11 21.91
N GLU A 409 19.79 -7.41 20.63
CA GLU A 409 19.00 -6.54 19.76
C GLU A 409 17.51 -6.83 19.97
N VAL A 410 16.74 -5.76 20.14
CA VAL A 410 15.31 -5.85 20.44
C VAL A 410 14.47 -5.12 19.41
N ASP A 411 13.26 -5.63 19.23
CA ASP A 411 12.23 -5.03 18.40
C ASP A 411 11.46 -3.91 19.14
N VAL A 412 10.48 -3.28 18.49
CA VAL A 412 9.68 -2.19 19.09
C VAL A 412 8.88 -2.62 20.33
N HIS A 413 8.74 -3.92 20.58
CA HIS A 413 8.06 -4.50 21.74
C HIS A 413 9.05 -4.95 22.84
N GLY A 414 10.35 -4.73 22.65
CA GLY A 414 11.40 -5.22 23.55
C GLY A 414 11.66 -6.72 23.46
N ARG A 415 11.13 -7.41 22.45
CA ARG A 415 11.39 -8.84 22.19
C ARG A 415 12.67 -9.00 21.37
N PRO A 416 13.33 -10.18 21.37
CA PRO A 416 14.47 -10.42 20.49
C PRO A 416 14.12 -10.12 19.03
N ALA A 417 14.88 -9.24 18.39
CA ALA A 417 14.67 -8.88 16.98
C ALA A 417 14.98 -10.06 16.06
N LYS A 418 14.19 -10.22 14.99
CA LYS A 418 14.47 -11.20 13.93
C LYS A 418 15.51 -10.70 12.93
N TYR A 419 15.49 -9.40 12.64
CA TYR A 419 16.25 -8.76 11.57
C TYR A 419 16.82 -7.42 12.02
N LYS A 420 17.85 -6.93 11.34
CA LYS A 420 18.38 -5.58 11.53
C LYS A 420 18.78 -4.97 10.20
N LEU A 421 18.37 -3.72 9.98
CA LEU A 421 18.87 -2.91 8.88
C LEU A 421 20.27 -2.40 9.20
N LYS A 422 21.14 -2.43 8.20
CA LYS A 422 22.45 -1.82 8.25
C LYS A 422 22.35 -0.35 7.80
N PRO A 423 23.22 0.55 8.29
CA PRO A 423 23.18 1.98 7.94
C PRO A 423 23.17 2.25 6.42
N GLU A 424 23.86 1.42 5.65
CA GLU A 424 23.99 1.52 4.19
C GLU A 424 22.65 1.44 3.46
N TYR A 425 21.61 0.86 4.08
CA TYR A 425 20.25 0.87 3.53
C TYR A 425 19.72 2.30 3.32
N TRP A 426 20.01 3.18 4.27
CA TRP A 426 19.46 4.54 4.30
C TRP A 426 20.21 5.53 3.40
N GLU A 427 21.31 5.10 2.78
CA GLU A 427 22.13 5.91 1.86
C GLU A 427 21.70 5.73 0.39
N GLN A 428 20.88 4.72 0.09
CA GLN A 428 20.46 4.37 -1.26
C GLN A 428 19.43 5.35 -1.82
N ARG A 429 19.54 5.69 -3.10
CA ARG A 429 18.49 6.41 -3.86
C ARG A 429 17.98 5.62 -5.07
N THR A 430 18.80 4.71 -5.59
CA THR A 430 18.52 3.85 -6.73
C THR A 430 19.20 2.51 -6.44
N GLN A 431 18.56 1.40 -6.79
CA GLN A 431 18.93 0.07 -6.36
C GLN A 431 18.60 -1.00 -7.42
N ASN A 432 19.31 -2.13 -7.39
CA ASN A 432 19.12 -3.23 -8.33
C ASN A 432 19.15 -4.63 -7.67
N GLU A 433 18.81 -4.69 -6.38
CA GLU A 433 18.93 -5.89 -5.56
C GLU A 433 17.59 -6.45 -5.10
N GLY A 434 16.58 -5.60 -4.91
CA GLY A 434 15.19 -5.96 -4.63
C GLY A 434 14.23 -5.37 -5.66
N TRP A 435 12.93 -5.65 -5.55
CA TRP A 435 11.90 -5.02 -6.37
C TRP A 435 11.27 -3.78 -5.74
N ASN A 436 11.74 -3.35 -4.56
CA ASN A 436 11.24 -2.17 -3.83
C ASN A 436 9.72 -2.19 -3.66
N GLN A 437 9.20 -3.29 -3.09
CA GLN A 437 7.77 -3.51 -2.82
C GLN A 437 6.89 -3.65 -4.07
N MET A 438 7.46 -3.78 -5.27
CA MET A 438 6.65 -3.96 -6.48
C MET A 438 5.82 -5.26 -6.40
N GLY A 439 4.52 -5.11 -6.66
CA GLY A 439 3.57 -6.21 -6.79
C GLY A 439 3.09 -6.74 -5.44
N ILE A 440 2.89 -8.05 -5.34
CA ILE A 440 2.37 -8.69 -4.11
C ILE A 440 3.49 -9.05 -3.15
N LEU A 441 3.23 -8.80 -1.87
CA LEU A 441 4.06 -9.21 -0.74
C LEU A 441 3.19 -9.34 0.52
N TYR A 442 3.72 -10.06 1.52
CA TYR A 442 3.12 -10.12 2.86
C TYR A 442 4.11 -9.61 3.90
N ARG A 443 4.00 -8.33 4.20
CA ARG A 443 4.66 -7.67 5.33
C ARG A 443 3.60 -7.32 6.35
N ASN A 444 3.15 -8.34 7.07
CA ASN A 444 2.27 -8.12 8.21
C ASN A 444 2.99 -7.36 9.32
N ARG A 445 2.20 -6.91 10.28
CA ARG A 445 2.64 -6.12 11.41
C ARG A 445 3.70 -6.86 12.22
N ASP A 446 3.52 -8.16 12.46
CA ASP A 446 4.50 -8.98 13.18
C ASP A 446 5.86 -9.01 12.49
N LEU A 447 5.91 -9.14 11.16
CA LEU A 447 7.15 -9.08 10.42
C LEU A 447 7.75 -7.67 10.45
N ARG A 448 6.96 -6.63 10.17
CA ARG A 448 7.43 -5.24 10.14
C ARG A 448 7.98 -4.80 11.50
N GLU A 449 7.31 -5.20 12.57
CA GLU A 449 7.66 -4.86 13.96
C GLU A 449 8.67 -5.84 14.57
N SER A 450 9.21 -6.80 13.82
CA SER A 450 10.26 -7.73 14.30
C SER A 450 11.69 -7.24 14.05
N TRP A 451 11.85 -6.10 13.38
CA TRP A 451 13.15 -5.52 13.07
C TRP A 451 13.74 -4.81 14.29
N ALA A 452 15.06 -4.90 14.45
CA ALA A 452 15.79 -4.26 15.53
C ALA A 452 15.64 -2.74 15.44
N VAL A 453 15.34 -2.13 16.58
CA VAL A 453 15.22 -0.67 16.70
C VAL A 453 16.29 -0.11 17.63
N PRO A 454 16.84 1.08 17.34
CA PRO A 454 17.76 1.74 18.24
C PRO A 454 17.03 2.24 19.49
N GLU A 455 17.78 2.34 20.60
CA GLU A 455 17.30 2.89 21.87
C GLU A 455 16.89 4.36 21.71
N ASP A 456 17.69 5.14 20.98
CA ASP A 456 17.36 6.52 20.63
C ASP A 456 16.44 6.57 19.40
N MET A 457 15.14 6.78 19.62
CA MET A 457 14.15 6.91 18.54
C MET A 457 14.29 8.23 17.74
N TYR A 458 15.07 9.20 18.21
CA TYR A 458 15.35 10.44 17.48
C TYR A 458 16.58 10.35 16.57
N SER A 459 17.34 9.26 16.65
CA SER A 459 18.39 8.93 15.67
C SER A 459 17.79 8.70 14.29
N ARG A 460 18.62 8.81 13.23
CA ARG A 460 18.19 8.62 11.84
C ARG A 460 17.56 7.23 11.62
N GLU A 461 18.18 6.20 12.16
CA GLU A 461 17.74 4.81 12.13
C GLU A 461 16.54 4.55 13.05
N GLY A 462 16.34 5.40 14.06
CA GLY A 462 15.24 5.33 15.02
C GLY A 462 13.91 5.87 14.52
N TYR A 463 13.88 6.43 13.31
CA TYR A 463 12.70 7.15 12.84
C TYR A 463 11.44 6.27 12.75
N GLU A 464 11.51 5.06 12.19
CA GLU A 464 10.37 4.14 12.18
C GLU A 464 9.93 3.74 13.60
N HIS A 465 10.88 3.60 14.53
CA HIS A 465 10.58 3.35 15.95
C HIS A 465 9.82 4.54 16.55
N ARG A 466 10.24 5.78 16.28
CA ARG A 466 9.50 6.97 16.71
C ARG A 466 8.10 7.04 16.11
N LEU A 467 7.96 6.75 14.80
CA LEU A 467 6.64 6.72 14.15
C LEU A 467 5.70 5.70 14.81
N TYR A 468 6.22 4.54 15.20
CA TYR A 468 5.48 3.55 15.98
C TYR A 468 5.08 4.12 17.34
N VAL A 469 6.03 4.60 18.15
CA VAL A 469 5.80 5.10 19.52
C VAL A 469 4.78 6.25 19.54
N GLU A 470 4.94 7.22 18.66
CA GLU A 470 4.02 8.37 18.52
C GLU A 470 2.59 7.91 18.15
N THR A 471 2.47 6.90 17.28
CA THR A 471 1.15 6.33 16.91
C THR A 471 0.53 5.56 18.07
N GLU A 472 1.32 4.71 18.71
CA GLU A 472 0.91 3.85 19.81
C GLU A 472 0.38 4.68 20.99
N GLN A 473 1.10 5.74 21.35
CA GLN A 473 0.78 6.57 22.50
C GLN A 473 -0.44 7.47 22.26
N ASN A 474 -0.59 8.00 21.04
CA ASN A 474 -1.55 9.10 20.79
C ASN A 474 -2.76 8.68 19.97
N TYR A 475 -2.67 7.67 19.11
CA TYR A 475 -3.68 7.41 18.07
C TYR A 475 -4.37 6.05 18.19
N ARG A 476 -3.75 5.04 18.82
CA ARG A 476 -4.38 3.73 18.99
C ARG A 476 -5.74 3.85 19.70
N GLY A 477 -6.76 3.18 19.16
CA GLY A 477 -8.10 3.15 19.73
C GLY A 477 -8.88 4.45 19.54
N LYS A 478 -8.52 5.24 18.52
CA LYS A 478 -9.19 6.49 18.10
C LYS A 478 -9.78 6.41 16.70
N GLU A 479 -9.56 5.31 16.00
CA GLU A 479 -10.28 4.91 14.80
C GLU A 479 -11.77 4.70 15.09
N PRO A 480 -12.68 4.91 14.12
CA PRO A 480 -14.09 4.58 14.30
C PRO A 480 -14.28 3.07 14.37
N GLU A 481 -15.36 2.62 15.01
CA GLU A 481 -15.70 1.20 15.12
C GLU A 481 -15.96 0.56 13.74
N GLU A 482 -16.54 1.34 12.82
CA GLU A 482 -16.84 0.92 11.46
C GLU A 482 -16.20 1.86 10.45
N VAL A 483 -15.55 1.28 9.44
CA VAL A 483 -14.99 2.02 8.30
C VAL A 483 -15.55 1.48 7.00
N LEU A 484 -15.80 2.38 6.05
CA LEU A 484 -16.12 1.99 4.69
C LEU A 484 -14.90 1.26 4.09
N PRO A 485 -15.04 0.01 3.59
CA PRO A 485 -13.93 -0.71 2.99
C PRO A 485 -13.30 0.06 1.82
N ALA A 486 -11.97 0.14 1.79
CA ALA A 486 -11.24 0.82 0.73
C ALA A 486 -11.42 0.15 -0.65
N HIS A 487 -11.72 -1.16 -0.66
CA HIS A 487 -12.05 -1.92 -1.84
C HIS A 487 -13.46 -2.47 -1.73
N ILE A 488 -14.32 -2.02 -2.63
CA ILE A 488 -15.72 -2.41 -2.66
C ILE A 488 -16.14 -2.64 -4.11
N TYR A 489 -16.79 -3.77 -4.36
CA TYR A 489 -17.32 -4.08 -5.69
C TYR A 489 -18.62 -3.31 -5.90
N MET A 490 -18.69 -2.60 -7.02
CA MET A 490 -19.89 -1.89 -7.49
C MET A 490 -20.35 -2.54 -8.79
N ASP A 491 -21.60 -2.29 -9.17
CA ASP A 491 -22.00 -2.54 -10.55
C ASP A 491 -21.15 -1.68 -11.49
N PRO A 492 -20.65 -2.21 -12.64
CA PRO A 492 -19.80 -1.45 -13.55
C PRO A 492 -20.36 -0.11 -14.03
N ASP A 493 -21.68 -0.03 -14.27
CA ASP A 493 -22.31 1.21 -14.72
C ASP A 493 -22.34 2.24 -13.57
N ASP A 494 -22.57 1.76 -12.34
CA ASP A 494 -22.60 2.57 -11.13
C ASP A 494 -21.20 3.07 -10.75
N ALA A 495 -20.16 2.26 -10.94
CA ALA A 495 -18.79 2.66 -10.63
C ALA A 495 -18.29 3.82 -11.49
N PHE A 496 -18.59 3.80 -12.80
CA PHE A 496 -18.25 4.91 -13.68
C PHE A 496 -19.02 6.18 -13.30
N GLU A 497 -20.30 6.04 -12.97
CA GLU A 497 -21.10 7.16 -12.46
C GLU A 497 -20.51 7.72 -11.16
N ALA A 498 -20.19 6.84 -10.19
CA ALA A 498 -19.61 7.21 -8.90
C ALA A 498 -18.26 7.91 -9.06
N ALA A 499 -17.35 7.41 -9.90
CA ALA A 499 -16.06 8.04 -10.16
C ALA A 499 -16.20 9.46 -10.72
N ARG A 500 -17.16 9.68 -11.64
CA ARG A 500 -17.45 11.02 -12.18
C ARG A 500 -18.06 11.94 -11.12
N LEU A 501 -19.06 11.45 -10.37
CA LEU A 501 -19.73 12.22 -9.33
C LEU A 501 -18.76 12.60 -8.20
N ARG A 502 -17.88 11.68 -7.80
CA ARG A 502 -16.83 11.89 -6.79
C ARG A 502 -16.01 13.13 -7.08
N VAL A 503 -15.46 13.27 -8.30
CA VAL A 503 -14.64 14.44 -8.66
C VAL A 503 -15.42 15.74 -8.45
N GLN A 504 -16.64 15.82 -9.00
CA GLN A 504 -17.48 17.03 -8.91
C GLN A 504 -17.89 17.35 -7.47
N ILE A 505 -18.23 16.33 -6.68
CA ILE A 505 -18.64 16.47 -5.27
C ILE A 505 -17.45 16.88 -4.41
N HIS A 506 -16.29 16.25 -4.58
CA HIS A 506 -15.07 16.57 -3.84
C HIS A 506 -14.59 17.98 -4.14
N ASP A 507 -14.51 18.37 -5.42
CA ASP A 507 -14.14 19.72 -5.84
C ASP A 507 -15.08 20.77 -5.22
N TYR A 508 -16.39 20.45 -5.18
CA TYR A 508 -17.39 21.31 -4.54
C TYR A 508 -17.17 21.42 -3.03
N ILE A 509 -16.95 20.31 -2.33
CA ILE A 509 -16.67 20.29 -0.88
C ILE A 509 -15.42 21.12 -0.59
N GLU A 510 -14.29 20.84 -1.27
CA GLU A 510 -13.01 21.50 -1.02
C GLU A 510 -13.08 23.00 -1.31
N SER A 511 -13.67 23.38 -2.45
CA SER A 511 -13.81 24.80 -2.81
C SER A 511 -14.67 25.57 -1.81
N ASN A 512 -15.78 25.00 -1.35
CA ASN A 512 -16.65 25.66 -0.37
C ASN A 512 -16.00 25.69 1.02
N MET A 513 -15.35 24.61 1.43
CA MET A 513 -14.62 24.53 2.70
C MET A 513 -13.58 25.66 2.80
N VAL A 514 -12.75 25.84 1.77
CA VAL A 514 -11.75 26.92 1.73
C VAL A 514 -12.43 28.30 1.75
N GLN A 515 -13.52 28.50 1.01
CA GLN A 515 -14.24 29.77 1.01
C GLN A 515 -14.88 30.12 2.37
N PHE A 516 -15.44 29.13 3.08
CA PHE A 516 -15.97 29.30 4.43
C PHE A 516 -14.86 29.58 5.46
N ILE A 517 -13.72 28.89 5.36
CA ILE A 517 -12.57 29.09 6.26
C ILE A 517 -11.96 30.48 6.06
N THR A 518 -11.73 30.87 4.80
CA THR A 518 -11.10 32.16 4.45
C THR A 518 -12.04 33.36 4.62
N GLY A 519 -13.34 33.11 4.67
CA GLY A 519 -14.37 34.13 4.80
C GLY A 519 -14.77 34.84 3.53
N THR A 520 -14.40 34.28 2.38
CA THR A 520 -15.05 34.60 1.11
C THR A 520 -16.54 34.21 1.14
N LYS A 521 -16.89 33.17 1.90
CA LYS A 521 -18.27 32.80 2.23
C LYS A 521 -18.59 32.97 3.71
N ASP A 522 -19.85 33.27 3.97
CA ASP A 522 -20.41 33.40 5.31
C ASP A 522 -21.16 32.13 5.73
N LEU A 523 -20.74 31.54 6.85
CA LEU A 523 -21.23 30.25 7.31
C LEU A 523 -22.66 30.32 7.88
N ASP A 524 -23.12 31.48 8.32
CA ASP A 524 -24.47 31.65 8.88
C ASP A 524 -25.51 31.85 7.79
N THR A 525 -25.14 32.50 6.69
CA THR A 525 -26.06 32.87 5.61
C THR A 525 -25.96 32.00 4.37
N GLU A 526 -24.83 31.33 4.11
CA GLU A 526 -24.62 30.55 2.89
C GLU A 526 -24.52 29.03 3.11
N TRP A 527 -24.67 28.55 4.35
CA TRP A 527 -24.65 27.10 4.64
C TRP A 527 -25.77 26.34 3.94
N GLU A 528 -27.00 26.83 4.00
CA GLU A 528 -28.14 26.20 3.30
C GLU A 528 -27.95 26.19 1.79
N ALA A 529 -27.37 27.25 1.22
CA ALA A 529 -27.05 27.32 -0.20
C ALA A 529 -25.96 26.30 -0.60
N TYR A 530 -25.00 26.02 0.30
CA TYR A 530 -24.02 24.96 0.12
C TYR A 530 -24.68 23.57 0.12
N LEU A 531 -25.57 23.30 1.08
CA LEU A 531 -26.32 22.04 1.12
C LEU A 531 -27.20 21.86 -0.13
N ASP A 532 -27.88 22.92 -0.56
CA ASP A 532 -28.71 22.91 -1.77
C ASP A 532 -27.90 22.65 -3.06
N GLY A 533 -26.64 23.07 -3.10
CA GLY A 533 -25.76 22.84 -4.25
C GLY A 533 -25.55 21.36 -4.56
N PHE A 534 -25.57 20.49 -3.55
CA PHE A 534 -25.44 19.04 -3.74
C PHE A 534 -26.61 18.41 -4.51
N LYS A 535 -27.78 19.04 -4.54
CA LYS A 535 -28.92 18.60 -5.37
C LYS A 535 -28.53 18.60 -6.86
N GLY A 536 -27.81 19.64 -7.30
CA GLY A 536 -27.31 19.74 -8.67
C GLY A 536 -26.18 18.76 -8.99
N LEU A 537 -25.46 18.30 -7.95
CA LEU A 537 -24.34 17.36 -8.05
C LEU A 537 -24.77 15.90 -7.86
N LYS A 538 -26.07 15.63 -7.75
CA LYS A 538 -26.63 14.28 -7.57
C LYS A 538 -26.03 13.53 -6.37
N LEU A 539 -25.75 14.22 -5.26
CA LEU A 539 -25.17 13.60 -4.06
C LEU A 539 -25.99 12.38 -3.57
N SER A 540 -27.32 12.45 -3.59
CA SER A 540 -28.16 11.32 -3.17
C SER A 540 -27.93 10.07 -4.02
N ARG A 541 -27.66 10.22 -5.34
CA ARG A 541 -27.31 9.08 -6.20
C ARG A 541 -25.91 8.57 -5.87
N TYR A 542 -24.95 9.46 -5.67
CA TYR A 542 -23.59 9.10 -5.26
C TYR A 542 -23.60 8.27 -3.97
N MET A 543 -24.30 8.72 -2.93
CA MET A 543 -24.44 8.00 -1.67
C MET A 543 -25.18 6.67 -1.84
N ALA A 544 -26.24 6.60 -2.65
CA ALA A 544 -26.98 5.37 -2.89
C ALA A 544 -26.12 4.27 -3.54
N ILE A 545 -25.22 4.63 -4.48
CA ILE A 545 -24.29 3.68 -5.09
C ILE A 545 -23.38 3.05 -4.03
N TYR A 546 -22.81 3.87 -3.14
CA TYR A 546 -21.95 3.36 -2.06
C TYR A 546 -22.73 2.58 -1.02
N GLN A 547 -23.96 2.97 -0.70
CA GLN A 547 -24.82 2.20 0.21
C GLN A 547 -25.12 0.81 -0.37
N GLU A 548 -25.49 0.71 -1.64
CA GLU A 548 -25.77 -0.58 -2.27
C GLU A 548 -24.52 -1.47 -2.29
N ALA A 549 -23.37 -0.89 -2.62
CA ALA A 549 -22.09 -1.58 -2.59
C ALA A 549 -21.75 -2.08 -1.17
N TYR A 550 -22.01 -1.26 -0.15
CA TYR A 550 -21.82 -1.60 1.26
C TYR A 550 -22.78 -2.71 1.72
N ASP A 551 -24.05 -2.63 1.38
CA ASP A 551 -25.05 -3.65 1.70
C ASP A 551 -24.71 -5.00 1.03
N ASN A 552 -24.21 -4.98 -0.20
CA ASN A 552 -23.71 -6.16 -0.90
C ASN A 552 -22.49 -6.75 -0.19
N TYR A 553 -21.54 -5.89 0.20
CA TYR A 553 -20.37 -6.30 0.97
C TYR A 553 -20.78 -6.92 2.31
N ILE A 554 -21.71 -6.33 3.07
CA ILE A 554 -22.13 -6.91 4.35
C ILE A 554 -22.78 -8.28 4.15
N ARG A 555 -23.69 -8.42 3.16
CA ARG A 555 -24.40 -9.69 2.87
C ARG A 555 -23.51 -10.84 2.37
N SER A 556 -22.35 -10.55 1.79
CA SER A 556 -21.47 -11.57 1.20
C SER A 556 -20.53 -12.25 2.21
N GLY A 557 -20.59 -11.90 3.50
CA GLY A 557 -19.90 -12.61 4.58
C GLY A 557 -20.89 -13.18 5.57
#